data_AF-A0A1C6ABI5-F1
#
_entry.id   AF-A0A1C6ABI5-F1
#
_cell.length_a   1.000
_cell.length_b   1.000
_cell.length_c   1.000
_cell.angle_alpha   90.00
_cell.angle_beta   90.00
_cell.angle_gamma   90.00
#
_symmetry.space_group_name_H-M   'P 1'
#
loop_
_entity.id
_entity.type
_entity.pdbx_description
1 polymer ?
#
loop_
_entity_poly.entity_id
_entity_poly.type
_entity_poly.pdbx_seq_one_letter_code
_entity_poly.pdbx_strand_id
1 'polypeptide(L)'
;MEFVEALQEFLFHQGFQKIKYDSKILWGKDTGDKLSLLEVVLPLLPGQPRIGLKQREEEMLDIERQIMLKYQKKVEHLLLILNKGEPDFEERKEAEKYPDIWFFDIKAGQLYIYEYQKSQYCGLESSLEPFSQKFLQQKITEERTELRRMLTPVNTILVLANVVVFMVLSFLGNTTDAEFMAAYGAMDWMDVVEKHQYYRLFTSMFLHFGADHLLQNMLILLVIGCRLERITGKLSYLLIYIGAGLTGAGTSIIFTLGNNPNTVSAGASGAIFGIMGGLLYYIISDIIQKKRHRVEEIGLTGMIFMVASALSYGFFSTGVDNAAHIGGLVGGFLITMISRFVI
;
A
#
# COMPACT_ATOMS: atom_id res chain seq x y z
N MET A 1 -13.11 3.06 8.49
CA MET A 1 -13.44 1.79 9.17
C MET A 1 -12.54 1.64 10.39
N GLU A 2 -11.22 1.70 10.19
CA GLU A 2 -10.20 1.55 11.26
C GLU A 2 -10.36 2.52 12.46
N PHE A 3 -10.61 3.82 12.24
CA PHE A 3 -10.79 4.75 13.37
C PHE A 3 -12.00 4.38 14.24
N VAL A 4 -13.08 3.89 13.61
CA VAL A 4 -14.30 3.51 14.34
C VAL A 4 -14.01 2.28 15.19
N GLU A 5 -13.30 1.29 14.66
CA GLU A 5 -12.90 0.10 15.41
C GLU A 5 -12.00 0.48 16.60
N ALA A 6 -10.99 1.33 16.38
CA ALA A 6 -10.13 1.85 17.44
C ALA A 6 -10.91 2.64 18.50
N LEU A 7 -11.92 3.42 18.09
CA LEU A 7 -12.79 4.16 19.01
C LEU A 7 -13.64 3.20 19.85
N GLN A 8 -14.13 2.11 19.28
CA GLN A 8 -14.90 1.09 20.03
C GLN A 8 -14.04 0.44 21.10
N GLU A 9 -12.80 0.03 20.76
CA GLU A 9 -11.84 -0.50 21.73
C GLU A 9 -11.52 0.52 22.83
N PHE A 10 -11.30 1.77 22.44
CA PHE A 10 -11.09 2.86 23.39
C PHE A 10 -12.27 3.02 24.37
N LEU A 11 -13.51 3.03 23.88
CA LEU A 11 -14.70 3.14 24.72
C LEU A 11 -14.83 1.96 25.70
N PHE A 12 -14.52 0.74 25.25
CA PHE A 12 -14.45 -0.42 26.15
C PHE A 12 -13.42 -0.22 27.27
N HIS A 13 -12.22 0.27 26.94
CA HIS A 13 -11.19 0.59 27.94
C HIS A 13 -11.59 1.72 28.89
N GLN A 14 -12.45 2.65 28.46
CA GLN A 14 -13.05 3.68 29.31
C GLN A 14 -14.20 3.16 30.19
N GLY A 15 -14.52 1.86 30.12
CA GLY A 15 -15.54 1.20 30.92
C GLY A 15 -16.96 1.29 30.33
N PHE A 16 -17.10 1.69 29.07
CA PHE A 16 -18.38 1.59 28.38
C PHE A 16 -18.62 0.16 27.89
N GLN A 17 -19.88 -0.25 27.84
CA GLN A 17 -20.33 -1.51 27.27
C GLN A 17 -21.28 -1.25 26.11
N LYS A 18 -21.18 -2.07 25.08
CA LYS A 18 -22.06 -1.96 23.91
C LYS A 18 -23.47 -2.45 24.27
N ILE A 19 -24.46 -1.58 24.09
CA ILE A 19 -25.88 -1.85 24.29
C ILE A 19 -26.57 -1.78 22.94
N LYS A 20 -27.26 -2.85 22.54
CA LYS A 20 -28.11 -2.83 21.35
C LYS A 20 -29.54 -2.52 21.77
N TYR A 21 -30.12 -1.46 21.21
CA TYR A 21 -31.50 -1.06 21.46
C TYR A 21 -32.23 -0.91 20.14
N ASP A 22 -33.15 -1.84 19.86
CA ASP A 22 -33.80 -1.96 18.55
C ASP A 22 -32.77 -1.95 17.39
N SER A 23 -32.80 -0.93 16.54
CA SER A 23 -31.90 -0.70 15.42
C SER A 23 -30.65 0.13 15.77
N LYS A 24 -30.57 0.70 16.98
CA LYS A 24 -29.46 1.55 17.45
C LYS A 24 -28.41 0.78 18.25
N ILE A 25 -27.19 1.28 18.16
CA ILE A 25 -26.05 0.85 18.96
C ILE A 25 -25.68 2.00 19.88
N LEU A 26 -25.76 1.76 21.19
CA LEU A 26 -25.39 2.69 22.24
C LEU A 26 -24.20 2.14 23.03
N TRP A 27 -23.50 3.03 23.72
CA TRP A 27 -22.42 2.69 24.65
C TRP A 27 -22.84 3.12 26.05
N GLY A 28 -23.05 2.17 26.95
CA GLY A 28 -23.49 2.43 28.32
C GLY A 28 -22.37 2.31 29.34
N LYS A 29 -22.28 3.26 30.28
CA LYS A 29 -21.39 3.19 31.45
C LYS A 29 -22.22 3.35 32.72
N ASP A 30 -22.19 2.33 33.56
CA ASP A 30 -22.96 2.26 34.80
C ASP A 30 -22.07 2.66 36.00
N THR A 31 -22.45 3.71 36.73
CA THR A 31 -21.76 4.17 37.94
C THR A 31 -22.45 3.73 39.23
N GLY A 32 -23.48 2.88 39.14
CA GLY A 32 -24.29 2.40 40.25
C GLY A 32 -25.62 3.14 40.35
N ASP A 33 -25.57 4.46 40.54
CA ASP A 33 -26.73 5.35 40.70
C ASP A 33 -27.23 5.97 39.38
N LYS A 34 -26.36 5.99 38.37
CA LYS A 34 -26.58 6.60 37.07
C LYS A 34 -26.09 5.70 35.94
N LEU A 35 -26.84 5.67 34.84
CA LEU A 35 -26.45 5.01 33.60
C LEU A 35 -26.21 6.08 32.53
N SER A 36 -24.98 6.17 32.05
CA SER A 36 -24.57 7.14 31.03
C SER A 36 -24.57 6.47 29.66
N LEU A 37 -25.34 6.98 28.71
CA LEU A 37 -25.52 6.42 27.36
C LEU A 37 -24.82 7.31 26.33
N LEU A 38 -24.00 6.73 25.49
CA LEU A 38 -23.29 7.43 24.41
C LEU A 38 -23.79 6.89 23.07
N GLU A 39 -24.40 7.74 22.25
CA GLU A 39 -24.69 7.44 20.85
C GLU A 39 -23.55 7.99 19.99
N VAL A 40 -22.92 7.14 19.18
CA VAL A 40 -21.84 7.56 18.25
C VAL A 40 -22.41 7.60 16.83
N VAL A 41 -22.46 8.78 16.24
CA VAL A 41 -22.92 8.99 14.86
C VAL A 41 -21.72 8.99 13.92
N LEU A 42 -21.74 8.09 12.94
CA LEU A 42 -20.68 7.97 11.95
C LEU A 42 -20.80 9.08 10.88
N PRO A 43 -19.69 9.45 10.22
CA PRO A 43 -19.74 10.41 9.12
C PRO A 43 -20.64 9.87 7.99
N LEU A 44 -21.51 10.73 7.45
CA LEU A 44 -22.40 10.39 6.34
C LEU A 44 -21.61 9.92 5.11
N LEU A 45 -22.09 8.83 4.49
CA LEU A 45 -21.62 8.43 3.18
C LEU A 45 -22.30 9.28 2.09
N PRO A 46 -21.64 9.50 0.93
CA PRO A 46 -22.25 10.22 -0.19
C PRO A 46 -23.62 9.63 -0.56
N GLY A 47 -24.64 10.49 -0.64
CA GLY A 47 -26.01 10.09 -0.99
C GLY A 47 -26.86 9.53 0.16
N GLN A 48 -26.34 9.42 1.39
CA GLN A 48 -27.17 9.09 2.55
C GLN A 48 -27.94 10.31 3.05
N PRO A 49 -29.24 10.19 3.36
CA PRO A 49 -30.00 11.27 3.96
C PRO A 49 -29.53 11.51 5.39
N ARG A 50 -29.32 12.79 5.74
CA ARG A 50 -29.01 13.20 7.10
C ARG A 50 -30.29 13.12 7.95
N ILE A 51 -30.27 12.29 9.00
CA ILE A 51 -31.29 12.32 10.04
C ILE A 51 -31.04 13.58 10.88
N GLY A 52 -32.05 14.45 11.00
CA GLY A 52 -31.95 15.69 11.77
C GLY A 52 -31.78 15.45 13.26
N LEU A 53 -31.14 16.38 13.96
CA LEU A 53 -30.86 16.26 15.40
C LEU A 53 -32.15 16.15 16.22
N LYS A 54 -33.20 16.87 15.80
CA LYS A 54 -34.53 16.79 16.41
C LYS A 54 -35.07 15.36 16.48
N GLN A 55 -35.01 14.63 15.38
CA GLN A 55 -35.51 13.26 15.33
C GLN A 55 -34.69 12.34 16.22
N ARG A 56 -33.36 12.50 16.24
CA ARG A 56 -32.47 11.70 17.10
C ARG A 56 -32.76 11.91 18.57
N GLU A 57 -33.00 13.15 18.98
CA GLU A 57 -33.32 13.51 20.35
C GLU A 57 -34.70 12.97 20.78
N GLU A 58 -35.70 13.03 19.90
CA GLU A 58 -37.02 12.42 20.15
C GLU A 58 -36.91 10.89 20.33
N GLU A 59 -36.13 10.21 19.48
CA GLU A 59 -35.86 8.78 19.60
C GLU A 59 -35.10 8.45 20.90
N MET A 60 -34.14 9.28 21.29
CA MET A 60 -33.35 9.05 22.49
C MET A 60 -34.16 9.23 23.78
N LEU A 61 -35.04 10.23 23.83
CA LEU A 61 -35.93 10.46 24.98
C LEU A 61 -36.82 9.23 25.29
N ASP A 62 -37.30 8.54 24.26
CA ASP A 62 -38.06 7.30 24.44
C ASP A 62 -37.19 6.16 25.01
N ILE A 63 -35.95 6.02 24.50
CA ILE A 63 -34.99 5.03 24.99
C ILE A 63 -34.63 5.29 26.45
N GLU A 64 -34.32 6.54 26.81
CA GLU A 64 -34.01 6.93 28.19
C GLU A 64 -35.17 6.57 29.12
N ARG A 65 -36.41 6.91 28.73
CA ARG A 65 -37.60 6.62 29.53
C ARG A 65 -37.77 5.13 29.79
N GLN A 66 -37.58 4.29 28.76
CA GLN A 66 -37.70 2.84 28.88
C GLN A 66 -36.60 2.24 29.77
N ILE A 67 -35.38 2.76 29.67
CA ILE A 67 -34.25 2.33 30.51
C ILE A 67 -34.45 2.78 31.97
N MET A 68 -34.90 4.01 32.21
CA MET A 68 -35.21 4.51 33.55
C MET A 68 -36.26 3.63 34.25
N LEU A 69 -37.34 3.26 33.54
CA LEU A 69 -38.40 2.40 34.07
C LEU A 69 -37.90 0.98 34.37
N LYS A 70 -37.07 0.43 33.50
CA LYS A 70 -36.57 -0.96 33.61
C LYS A 70 -35.52 -1.13 34.70
N TYR A 71 -34.57 -0.20 34.80
CA TYR A 71 -33.41 -0.32 35.69
C TYR A 71 -33.51 0.53 36.96
N GLN A 72 -34.53 1.40 37.07
CA GLN A 72 -34.72 2.32 38.20
C GLN A 72 -33.50 3.21 38.48
N LYS A 73 -32.79 3.61 37.42
CA LYS A 73 -31.60 4.47 37.48
C LYS A 73 -31.86 5.79 36.78
N LYS A 74 -31.14 6.84 37.21
CA LYS A 74 -31.05 8.07 36.42
C LYS A 74 -30.29 7.76 35.13
N VAL A 75 -30.77 8.29 34.01
CA VAL A 75 -30.11 8.16 32.71
C VAL A 75 -29.61 9.53 32.29
N GLU A 76 -28.41 9.57 31.74
CA GLU A 76 -27.95 10.69 30.92
C GLU A 76 -27.51 10.17 29.57
N HIS A 77 -27.57 11.02 28.56
CA HIS A 77 -27.18 10.69 27.19
C HIS A 77 -26.19 11.71 26.65
N LEU A 78 -25.25 11.31 25.80
CA LEU A 78 -24.46 12.19 24.95
C LEU A 78 -24.48 11.65 23.52
N LEU A 79 -24.74 12.53 22.56
CA LEU A 79 -24.58 12.27 21.12
C LEU A 79 -23.19 12.75 20.67
N LEU A 80 -22.33 11.82 20.29
CA LEU A 80 -21.02 12.13 19.70
C LEU A 80 -21.08 12.00 18.18
N ILE A 81 -21.01 13.13 17.48
CA ILE A 81 -21.08 13.20 16.01
C ILE A 81 -19.65 13.22 15.45
N LEU A 82 -19.31 12.17 14.69
CA LEU A 82 -18.01 12.08 14.02
C LEU A 82 -18.06 12.75 12.65
N ASN A 83 -17.23 13.76 12.44
CA ASN A 83 -17.14 14.54 11.21
C ASN A 83 -15.78 14.36 10.52
N LYS A 84 -15.74 14.54 9.19
CA LYS A 84 -14.51 14.55 8.37
C LYS A 84 -13.97 15.98 8.15
N GLY A 85 -13.98 16.77 9.20
CA GLY A 85 -13.63 18.20 9.24
C GLY A 85 -14.30 18.89 10.42
N GLU A 86 -14.01 20.18 10.62
CA GLU A 86 -14.74 21.03 11.55
C GLU A 86 -16.25 21.06 11.21
N PRO A 87 -17.15 21.06 12.21
CA PRO A 87 -18.57 21.27 11.99
C PRO A 87 -18.88 22.56 11.22
N ASP A 88 -19.77 22.48 10.23
CA ASP A 88 -20.15 23.65 9.45
C ASP A 88 -21.07 24.60 10.25
N PHE A 89 -21.43 25.74 9.66
CA PHE A 89 -22.27 26.73 10.34
C PHE A 89 -23.69 26.20 10.63
N GLU A 90 -24.29 25.46 9.71
CA GLU A 90 -25.65 24.95 9.86
C GLU A 90 -25.70 23.82 10.90
N GLU A 91 -24.69 22.95 10.93
CA GLU A 91 -24.51 21.93 11.97
C GLU A 91 -24.41 22.55 13.37
N ARG A 92 -23.58 23.60 13.51
CA ARG A 92 -23.43 24.34 14.76
C ARG A 92 -24.75 24.95 15.22
N LYS A 93 -25.41 25.67 14.31
CA LYS A 93 -26.68 26.35 14.57
C LYS A 93 -27.82 25.39 14.91
N GLU A 94 -27.83 24.20 14.31
CA GLU A 94 -28.80 23.16 14.67
C GLU A 94 -28.54 22.63 16.09
N ALA A 95 -27.26 22.43 16.45
CA ALA A 95 -26.85 21.91 17.75
C ALA A 95 -27.02 22.91 18.91
N GLU A 96 -27.17 24.21 18.66
CA GLU A 96 -27.49 25.24 19.69
C GLU A 96 -28.70 24.87 20.57
N LYS A 97 -29.63 24.09 20.03
CA LYS A 97 -30.87 23.69 20.72
C LYS A 97 -30.69 22.49 21.64
N TYR A 98 -29.54 21.83 21.60
CA TYR A 98 -29.34 20.50 22.18
C TYR A 98 -28.05 20.48 23.02
N PRO A 99 -28.15 20.47 24.36
CA PRO A 99 -26.99 20.54 25.25
C PRO A 99 -26.17 19.25 25.28
N ASP A 100 -26.72 18.14 24.77
CA ASP A 100 -26.19 16.80 24.89
C ASP A 100 -25.47 16.30 23.62
N ILE A 101 -24.92 17.22 22.82
CA ILE A 101 -24.25 16.91 21.56
C ILE A 101 -22.81 17.36 21.62
N TRP A 102 -21.87 16.51 21.20
CA TRP A 102 -20.49 16.86 20.91
C TRP A 102 -20.16 16.55 19.45
N PHE A 103 -19.24 17.32 18.88
CA PHE A 103 -18.68 17.02 17.55
C PHE A 103 -17.23 16.62 17.66
N PHE A 104 -16.80 15.66 16.85
CA PHE A 104 -15.42 15.20 16.81
C PHE A 104 -14.92 15.14 15.37
N ASP A 105 -13.90 15.92 15.06
CA ASP A 105 -13.22 15.86 13.76
C ASP A 105 -12.20 14.71 13.78
N ILE A 106 -12.51 13.63 13.06
CA ILE A 106 -11.64 12.44 13.00
C ILE A 106 -10.33 12.67 12.23
N LYS A 107 -10.24 13.73 11.41
CA LYS A 107 -9.01 14.07 10.66
C LYS A 107 -8.08 14.93 11.50
N ALA A 108 -8.62 15.95 12.17
CA ALA A 108 -7.84 16.81 13.07
C ALA A 108 -7.56 16.14 14.43
N GLY A 109 -8.38 15.14 14.81
CA GLY A 109 -8.34 14.53 16.13
C GLY A 109 -8.75 15.52 17.22
N GLN A 110 -9.76 16.35 16.92
CA GLN A 110 -10.17 17.49 17.74
C GLN A 110 -11.63 17.36 18.15
N LEU A 111 -11.90 17.64 19.42
CA LEU A 111 -13.22 17.66 20.02
C LEU A 111 -13.75 19.10 20.05
N TYR A 112 -15.00 19.29 19.63
CA TYR A 112 -15.70 20.57 19.68
C TYR A 112 -16.86 20.45 20.65
N ILE A 113 -16.77 21.24 21.73
CA ILE A 113 -17.81 21.44 22.73
C ILE A 113 -18.10 22.94 22.77
N TYR A 114 -19.34 23.33 22.47
CA TYR A 114 -19.79 24.72 22.46
C TYR A 114 -20.33 25.14 23.84
N GLU A 115 -20.43 26.45 24.08
CA GLU A 115 -20.75 27.03 25.40
C GLU A 115 -22.09 26.55 26.00
N TYR A 116 -23.06 26.22 25.15
CA TYR A 116 -24.39 25.73 25.54
C TYR A 116 -24.47 24.21 25.73
N GLN A 117 -23.36 23.50 25.51
CA GLN A 117 -23.28 22.04 25.63
C GLN A 117 -22.67 21.64 26.96
N LYS A 118 -22.96 20.42 27.41
CA LYS A 118 -22.32 19.87 28.61
C LYS A 118 -20.80 19.82 28.39
N SER A 119 -20.02 20.33 29.33
CA SER A 119 -18.56 20.35 29.22
C SER A 119 -17.87 19.06 29.65
N GLN A 120 -18.59 18.18 30.36
CA GLN A 120 -18.05 16.96 30.94
C GLN A 120 -18.99 15.79 30.66
N TYR A 121 -18.39 14.65 30.30
CA TYR A 121 -19.14 13.41 30.11
C TYR A 121 -18.26 12.19 30.33
N CYS A 122 -18.40 11.56 31.49
CA CYS A 122 -17.69 10.32 31.85
C CYS A 122 -16.15 10.36 31.67
N GLY A 123 -15.52 11.54 31.64
CA GLY A 123 -14.09 11.72 31.40
C GLY A 123 -13.69 11.72 29.91
N LEU A 124 -14.65 11.66 28.99
CA LEU A 124 -14.38 11.66 27.54
C LEU A 124 -13.81 12.99 27.05
N GLU A 125 -14.19 14.11 27.68
CA GLU A 125 -13.72 15.47 27.33
C GLU A 125 -12.20 15.61 27.41
N SER A 126 -11.55 14.84 28.29
CA SER A 126 -10.09 14.89 28.50
C SER A 126 -9.35 13.72 27.87
N SER A 127 -10.05 12.69 27.39
CA SER A 127 -9.45 11.43 26.92
C SER A 127 -9.61 11.16 25.43
N LEU A 128 -10.64 11.73 24.77
CA LEU A 128 -10.89 11.53 23.34
C LEU A 128 -9.79 12.10 22.45
N GLU A 129 -9.37 13.36 22.69
CA GLU A 129 -8.31 13.98 21.89
C GLU A 129 -6.97 13.25 22.06
N PRO A 130 -6.46 12.97 23.29
CA PRO A 130 -5.23 12.19 23.44
C PRO A 130 -5.27 10.80 22.77
N PHE A 131 -6.42 10.11 22.83
CA PHE A 131 -6.62 8.85 22.11
C PHE A 131 -6.46 9.04 20.60
N SER A 132 -7.16 10.01 20.03
CA SER A 132 -7.13 10.25 18.59
C SER A 132 -5.75 10.68 18.11
N GLN A 133 -5.05 11.54 18.87
CA GLN A 133 -3.69 11.95 18.54
C GLN A 133 -2.74 10.75 18.54
N LYS A 134 -2.87 9.84 19.52
CA LYS A 134 -2.07 8.60 19.55
C LYS A 134 -2.37 7.69 18.35
N PHE A 135 -3.64 7.54 18.00
CA PHE A 135 -4.07 6.76 16.83
C PHE A 135 -3.51 7.32 15.52
N LEU A 136 -3.67 8.64 15.30
CA LEU A 136 -3.16 9.32 14.09
C LEU A 136 -1.64 9.24 14.00
N GLN A 137 -0.94 9.45 15.13
CA GLN A 137 0.52 9.33 15.20
C GLN A 137 1.00 7.90 14.88
N GLN A 138 0.28 6.89 15.38
CA GLN A 138 0.59 5.49 15.07
C GLN A 138 0.41 5.22 13.58
N LYS A 139 -0.70 5.67 12.98
CA LYS A 139 -0.95 5.55 11.52
C LYS A 139 0.15 6.18 10.68
N ILE A 140 0.54 7.43 11.00
CA ILE A 140 1.63 8.13 10.30
C ILE A 140 2.96 7.36 10.46
N THR A 141 3.21 6.80 11.64
CA THR A 141 4.44 6.03 11.91
C THR A 141 4.47 4.73 11.14
N GLU A 142 3.35 4.01 11.07
CA GLU A 142 3.18 2.79 10.27
C GLU A 142 3.41 3.08 8.77
N GLU A 143 2.75 4.10 8.21
CA GLU A 143 2.93 4.52 6.81
C GLU A 143 4.38 4.89 6.49
N ARG A 144 5.02 5.68 7.36
CA ARG A 144 6.45 6.04 7.20
C ARG A 144 7.36 4.82 7.27
N THR A 145 7.03 3.86 8.12
CA THR A 145 7.79 2.62 8.27
C THR A 145 7.65 1.75 7.03
N GLU A 146 6.45 1.63 6.47
CA GLU A 146 6.19 0.92 5.21
C GLU A 146 6.87 1.58 4.02
N LEU A 147 6.82 2.92 3.91
CA LEU A 147 7.55 3.66 2.87
C LEU A 147 9.06 3.46 2.98
N ARG A 148 9.64 3.58 4.19
CA ARG A 148 11.07 3.33 4.42
C ARG A 148 11.46 1.89 4.14
N ARG A 149 10.57 0.95 4.40
CA ARG A 149 10.74 -0.44 4.01
C ARG A 149 10.88 -0.50 2.48
N MET A 150 9.93 0.03 1.72
CA MET A 150 9.95 -0.06 0.25
C MET A 150 11.17 0.63 -0.39
N LEU A 151 11.65 1.73 0.20
CA LEU A 151 12.75 2.54 -0.35
C LEU A 151 14.14 2.06 0.09
N THR A 152 14.58 0.92 -0.43
CA THR A 152 15.98 0.49 -0.26
C THR A 152 16.91 1.26 -1.21
N PRO A 153 18.14 1.60 -0.81
CA PRO A 153 18.97 2.57 -1.54
C PRO A 153 19.26 2.19 -3.00
N VAL A 154 19.70 0.96 -3.26
CA VAL A 154 20.11 0.56 -4.61
C VAL A 154 18.89 0.39 -5.51
N ASN A 155 17.85 -0.28 -5.02
CA ASN A 155 16.59 -0.45 -5.75
C ASN A 155 15.98 0.91 -6.11
N THR A 156 15.98 1.86 -5.17
CA THR A 156 15.47 3.22 -5.41
C THR A 156 16.29 3.94 -6.48
N ILE A 157 17.62 3.83 -6.44
CA ILE A 157 18.50 4.41 -7.47
C ILE A 157 18.21 3.79 -8.85
N LEU A 158 18.04 2.47 -8.94
CA LEU A 158 17.71 1.80 -10.19
C LEU A 158 16.35 2.23 -10.74
N VAL A 159 15.32 2.31 -9.89
CA VAL A 159 14.01 2.82 -10.28
C VAL A 159 14.11 4.25 -10.79
N LEU A 160 14.81 5.14 -10.07
CA LEU A 160 15.00 6.52 -10.50
C LEU A 160 15.78 6.63 -11.81
N ALA A 161 16.83 5.82 -12.01
CA ALA A 161 17.60 5.80 -13.25
C ALA A 161 16.71 5.46 -14.45
N ASN A 162 15.87 4.43 -14.33
CA ASN A 162 14.91 4.04 -15.37
C ASN A 162 13.90 5.15 -15.68
N VAL A 163 13.34 5.79 -14.64
CA VAL A 163 12.39 6.91 -14.81
C VAL A 163 13.08 8.10 -15.50
N VAL A 164 14.29 8.47 -15.08
CA VAL A 164 15.03 9.59 -15.68
C VAL A 164 15.37 9.31 -17.14
N VAL A 165 15.87 8.12 -17.47
CA VAL A 165 16.16 7.72 -18.85
C VAL A 165 14.90 7.79 -19.73
N PHE A 166 13.79 7.26 -19.24
CA PHE A 166 12.52 7.31 -19.96
C PHE A 166 12.01 8.74 -20.17
N MET A 167 12.10 9.60 -19.15
CA MET A 167 11.71 11.01 -19.27
C MET A 167 12.56 11.72 -20.33
N VAL A 168 13.88 11.54 -20.30
CA VAL A 168 14.79 12.12 -21.31
C VAL A 168 14.39 11.68 -22.72
N LEU A 169 14.14 10.38 -22.95
CA LEU A 169 13.75 9.89 -24.27
C LEU A 169 12.37 10.34 -24.72
N SER A 170 11.43 10.47 -23.78
CA SER A 170 10.09 11.00 -24.07
C SER A 170 10.12 12.46 -24.51
N PHE A 171 11.11 13.24 -24.06
CA PHE A 171 11.34 14.60 -24.58
C PHE A 171 12.05 14.62 -25.93
N LEU A 172 12.87 13.61 -26.23
CA LEU A 172 13.65 13.54 -27.48
C LEU A 172 12.85 12.95 -28.65
N GLY A 173 11.85 12.12 -28.41
CA GLY A 173 11.05 11.52 -29.48
C GLY A 173 10.03 10.49 -29.00
N ASN A 174 9.64 9.60 -29.92
CA ASN A 174 8.58 8.63 -29.67
C ASN A 174 9.12 7.33 -29.05
N THR A 175 8.95 7.15 -27.74
CA THR A 175 9.36 5.93 -27.02
C THR A 175 8.57 4.67 -27.39
N THR A 176 7.51 4.79 -28.20
CA THR A 176 6.78 3.62 -28.75
C THR A 176 7.30 3.17 -30.10
N ASP A 177 8.21 3.93 -30.72
CA ASP A 177 8.79 3.62 -32.02
C ASP A 177 10.08 2.79 -31.89
N ALA A 178 10.15 1.66 -32.60
CA ALA A 178 11.26 0.72 -32.50
C ALA A 178 12.56 1.27 -33.09
N GLU A 179 12.50 2.02 -34.18
CA GLU A 179 13.68 2.60 -34.83
C GLU A 179 14.30 3.69 -33.96
N PHE A 180 13.47 4.56 -33.38
CA PHE A 180 13.89 5.52 -32.37
C PHE A 180 14.56 4.80 -31.20
N MET A 181 13.93 3.79 -30.60
CA MET A 181 14.50 3.09 -29.45
C MET A 181 15.83 2.39 -29.81
N ALA A 182 15.94 1.79 -31.00
CA ALA A 182 17.18 1.22 -31.50
C ALA A 182 18.28 2.29 -31.69
N ALA A 183 17.95 3.49 -32.17
CA ALA A 183 18.92 4.58 -32.29
C ALA A 183 19.51 5.02 -30.93
N TYR A 184 18.75 4.85 -29.83
CA TYR A 184 19.14 5.27 -28.48
C TYR A 184 19.65 4.13 -27.57
N GLY A 185 19.98 2.98 -28.14
CA GLY A 185 20.65 1.90 -27.40
C GLY A 185 19.75 0.74 -26.97
N ALA A 186 18.53 0.62 -27.50
CA ALA A 186 17.76 -0.61 -27.37
C ALA A 186 18.48 -1.76 -28.08
N MET A 187 18.21 -2.99 -27.68
CA MET A 187 18.95 -4.14 -28.17
C MET A 187 18.27 -4.75 -29.38
N ASP A 188 19.03 -4.98 -30.44
CA ASP A 188 18.71 -5.91 -31.52
C ASP A 188 19.94 -6.77 -31.80
N TRP A 189 19.74 -7.98 -32.31
CA TRP A 189 20.86 -8.93 -32.45
C TRP A 189 21.85 -8.51 -33.55
N MET A 190 21.39 -7.82 -34.60
CA MET A 190 22.24 -7.39 -35.71
C MET A 190 23.26 -6.36 -35.23
N ASP A 191 22.82 -5.33 -34.51
CA ASP A 191 23.71 -4.32 -33.96
C ASP A 191 24.67 -4.89 -32.91
N VAL A 192 24.20 -5.84 -32.09
CA VAL A 192 25.06 -6.46 -31.06
C VAL A 192 26.11 -7.40 -31.67
N VAL A 193 25.69 -8.30 -32.56
CA VAL A 193 26.54 -9.39 -33.06
C VAL A 193 27.37 -8.94 -34.26
N GLU A 194 26.74 -8.32 -35.26
CA GLU A 194 27.41 -7.95 -36.52
C GLU A 194 28.10 -6.58 -36.43
N LYS A 195 27.52 -5.62 -35.70
CA LYS A 195 28.12 -4.28 -35.51
C LYS A 195 28.90 -4.14 -34.20
N HIS A 196 29.02 -5.21 -33.42
CA HIS A 196 29.78 -5.27 -32.17
C HIS A 196 29.37 -4.25 -31.11
N GLN A 197 28.09 -3.83 -31.10
CA GLN A 197 27.56 -2.82 -30.16
C GLN A 197 27.14 -3.47 -28.83
N TYR A 198 28.07 -4.15 -28.16
CA TYR A 198 27.82 -4.92 -26.93
C TYR A 198 27.26 -4.10 -25.77
N TYR A 199 27.48 -2.78 -25.77
CA TYR A 199 26.89 -1.89 -24.76
C TYR A 199 25.36 -1.97 -24.71
N ARG A 200 24.71 -2.35 -25.82
CA ARG A 200 23.26 -2.52 -25.93
C ARG A 200 22.70 -3.59 -24.99
N LEU A 201 23.51 -4.59 -24.62
CA LEU A 201 23.15 -5.58 -23.60
C LEU A 201 22.86 -4.92 -22.25
N PHE A 202 23.60 -3.85 -21.93
CA PHE A 202 23.45 -3.12 -20.68
C PHE A 202 22.45 -1.98 -20.82
N THR A 203 22.52 -1.18 -21.89
CA THR A 203 21.67 0.01 -22.04
C THR A 203 20.20 -0.34 -22.23
N SER A 204 19.90 -1.44 -22.93
CA SER A 204 18.51 -1.92 -23.11
C SER A 204 17.78 -2.19 -21.79
N MET A 205 18.49 -2.49 -20.71
CA MET A 205 17.92 -2.68 -19.38
C MET A 205 17.25 -1.42 -18.82
N PHE A 206 17.64 -0.23 -19.29
CA PHE A 206 17.19 1.07 -18.79
C PHE A 206 16.19 1.78 -19.71
N LEU A 207 15.91 1.18 -20.87
CA LEU A 207 15.04 1.72 -21.91
C LEU A 207 13.66 1.08 -21.84
N HIS A 208 12.58 1.83 -22.09
CA HIS A 208 11.21 1.32 -21.96
C HIS A 208 10.32 1.79 -23.11
N PHE A 209 9.56 0.87 -23.68
CA PHE A 209 8.55 1.15 -24.71
C PHE A 209 7.27 1.72 -24.10
N GLY A 210 7.11 3.04 -24.14
CA GLY A 210 5.94 3.73 -23.62
C GLY A 210 5.81 3.71 -22.08
N ALA A 211 4.90 4.54 -21.57
CA ALA A 211 4.75 4.79 -20.13
C ALA A 211 4.20 3.57 -19.37
N ASP A 212 3.29 2.81 -19.98
CA ASP A 212 2.69 1.63 -19.35
C ASP A 212 3.73 0.53 -19.07
N HIS A 213 4.67 0.33 -20.01
CA HIS A 213 5.73 -0.66 -19.83
C HIS A 213 6.69 -0.22 -18.72
N LEU A 214 7.07 1.07 -18.66
CA LEU A 214 7.86 1.61 -17.55
C LEU A 214 7.13 1.42 -16.21
N LEU A 215 5.86 1.83 -16.13
CA LEU A 215 5.09 1.79 -14.89
C LEU A 215 5.03 0.36 -14.33
N GLN A 216 4.72 -0.63 -15.16
CA GLN A 216 4.66 -2.03 -14.74
C GLN A 216 6.01 -2.54 -14.22
N ASN A 217 7.11 -2.24 -14.93
CA ASN A 217 8.44 -2.63 -14.48
C ASN A 217 8.80 -1.96 -13.15
N MET A 218 8.56 -0.65 -13.02
CA MET A 218 8.96 0.10 -11.83
C MET A 218 8.14 -0.29 -10.60
N LEU A 219 6.85 -0.60 -10.75
CA LEU A 219 6.02 -1.11 -9.65
C LEU A 219 6.55 -2.46 -9.14
N ILE A 220 6.86 -3.39 -10.05
CA ILE A 220 7.40 -4.70 -9.67
C ILE A 220 8.80 -4.55 -9.07
N LEU A 221 9.67 -3.74 -9.68
CA LEU A 221 11.03 -3.50 -9.20
C LEU A 221 11.03 -2.87 -7.81
N LEU A 222 10.18 -1.86 -7.57
CA LEU A 222 10.07 -1.21 -6.26
C LEU A 222 9.68 -2.22 -5.17
N VAL A 223 8.67 -3.05 -5.41
CA VAL A 223 8.12 -3.97 -4.41
C VAL A 223 8.96 -5.24 -4.25
N ILE A 224 9.40 -5.85 -5.35
CA ILE A 224 10.13 -7.13 -5.33
C ILE A 224 11.62 -6.89 -5.13
N GLY A 225 12.19 -5.85 -5.74
CA GLY A 225 13.60 -5.47 -5.60
C GLY A 225 13.98 -5.11 -4.17
N CYS A 226 13.14 -4.34 -3.46
CA CYS A 226 13.45 -3.95 -2.08
C CYS A 226 13.57 -5.16 -1.14
N ARG A 227 12.78 -6.21 -1.38
CA ARG A 227 12.84 -7.45 -0.60
C ARG A 227 14.16 -8.16 -0.81
N LEU A 228 14.60 -8.31 -2.06
CA LEU A 228 15.88 -8.98 -2.33
C LEU A 228 17.07 -8.16 -1.81
N GLU A 229 17.04 -6.83 -1.94
CA GLU A 229 18.12 -5.96 -1.41
C GLU A 229 18.27 -6.10 0.11
N ARG A 230 17.17 -6.20 0.86
CA ARG A 230 17.24 -6.43 2.32
C ARG A 230 17.84 -7.79 2.68
N ILE A 231 17.59 -8.82 1.88
CA ILE A 231 18.09 -10.18 2.14
C ILE A 231 19.57 -10.31 1.80
N THR A 232 19.98 -9.71 0.68
CA THR A 232 21.30 -9.91 0.07
C THR A 232 22.30 -8.80 0.37
N GLY A 233 21.82 -7.63 0.76
CA GLY A 233 22.61 -6.42 0.88
C GLY A 233 22.83 -5.72 -0.48
N LYS A 234 23.31 -4.48 -0.41
CA LYS A 234 23.40 -3.54 -1.53
C LYS A 234 24.22 -4.07 -2.72
N LEU A 235 25.42 -4.59 -2.45
CA LEU A 235 26.35 -5.03 -3.50
C LEU A 235 25.85 -6.28 -4.22
N SER A 236 25.47 -7.31 -3.46
CA SER A 236 24.92 -8.56 -4.02
C SER A 236 23.67 -8.29 -4.85
N TYR A 237 22.76 -7.46 -4.36
CA TYR A 237 21.56 -7.06 -5.10
C TYR A 237 21.90 -6.37 -6.43
N LEU A 238 22.85 -5.43 -6.44
CA LEU A 238 23.28 -4.77 -7.66
C LEU A 238 23.87 -5.76 -8.68
N LEU A 239 24.71 -6.68 -8.21
CA LEU A 239 25.32 -7.72 -9.05
C LEU A 239 24.27 -8.68 -9.62
N ILE A 240 23.26 -9.06 -8.83
CA ILE A 240 22.14 -9.89 -9.28
C ILE A 240 21.33 -9.15 -10.35
N TYR A 241 20.98 -7.88 -10.13
CA TYR A 241 20.22 -7.08 -11.09
C TYR A 241 20.96 -6.94 -12.43
N ILE A 242 22.21 -6.48 -12.39
CA ILE A 242 23.02 -6.29 -13.61
C ILE A 242 23.30 -7.63 -14.29
N GLY A 243 23.77 -8.63 -13.54
CA GLY A 243 24.11 -9.92 -14.12
C GLY A 243 22.90 -10.63 -14.72
N ALA A 244 21.75 -10.60 -14.07
CA ALA A 244 20.53 -11.20 -14.61
C ALA A 244 19.97 -10.44 -15.82
N GLY A 245 20.09 -9.10 -15.84
CA GLY A 245 19.75 -8.32 -17.02
C GLY A 245 20.61 -8.72 -18.23
N LEU A 246 21.92 -8.88 -18.02
CA LEU A 246 22.85 -9.33 -19.06
C LEU A 246 22.59 -10.77 -19.51
N THR A 247 22.28 -11.71 -18.60
CA THR A 247 21.92 -13.09 -19.00
C THR A 247 20.59 -13.13 -19.74
N GLY A 248 19.62 -12.30 -19.35
CA GLY A 248 18.37 -12.11 -20.07
C GLY A 248 18.60 -11.60 -21.49
N ALA A 249 19.32 -10.49 -21.63
CA ALA A 249 19.70 -9.91 -22.92
C ALA A 249 20.43 -10.93 -23.82
N GLY A 250 21.41 -11.65 -23.29
CA GLY A 250 22.12 -12.69 -24.03
C GLY A 250 21.22 -13.86 -24.47
N THR A 251 20.29 -14.28 -23.62
CA THR A 251 19.32 -15.34 -23.97
C THR A 251 18.37 -14.90 -25.06
N SER A 252 17.90 -13.65 -25.01
CA SER A 252 17.07 -13.04 -26.07
C SER A 252 17.82 -12.97 -27.41
N ILE A 253 19.09 -12.57 -27.41
CA ILE A 253 19.92 -12.60 -28.63
C ILE A 253 20.04 -14.01 -29.18
N ILE A 254 20.36 -15.01 -28.36
CA ILE A 254 20.49 -16.40 -28.82
C ILE A 254 19.19 -16.89 -29.46
N PHE A 255 18.04 -16.51 -28.93
CA PHE A 255 16.74 -16.91 -29.46
C PHE A 255 16.35 -16.17 -30.74
N THR A 256 16.75 -14.90 -30.86
CA THR A 256 16.46 -14.08 -32.05
C THR A 256 17.52 -14.21 -33.14
N LEU A 257 18.71 -14.75 -32.84
CA LEU A 257 19.81 -14.86 -33.80
C LEU A 257 19.39 -15.61 -35.07
N GLY A 258 19.64 -15.00 -36.23
CA GLY A 258 19.29 -15.58 -37.54
C GLY A 258 17.80 -15.55 -37.87
N ASN A 259 16.95 -15.09 -36.96
CA ASN A 259 15.52 -14.86 -37.16
C ASN A 259 15.21 -13.36 -36.98
N ASN A 260 14.21 -12.83 -37.69
CA ASN A 260 13.65 -11.48 -37.46
C ASN A 260 14.66 -10.37 -37.07
N PRO A 261 15.56 -9.94 -37.99
CA PRO A 261 16.66 -9.00 -37.71
C PRO A 261 16.25 -7.62 -37.18
N ASN A 262 14.96 -7.29 -37.24
CA ASN A 262 14.41 -6.02 -36.80
C ASN A 262 13.69 -6.11 -35.44
N THR A 263 13.92 -7.18 -34.67
CA THR A 263 13.32 -7.33 -33.34
C THR A 263 14.11 -6.48 -32.34
N VAL A 264 13.53 -5.36 -31.92
CA VAL A 264 14.12 -4.45 -30.93
C VAL A 264 13.55 -4.75 -29.55
N SER A 265 14.44 -4.96 -28.58
CA SER A 265 14.11 -5.29 -27.19
C SER A 265 14.66 -4.24 -26.23
N ALA A 266 13.83 -3.80 -25.29
CA ALA A 266 14.16 -2.82 -24.27
C ALA A 266 13.26 -3.03 -23.05
N GLY A 267 13.85 -2.99 -21.86
CA GLY A 267 13.12 -3.08 -20.60
C GLY A 267 13.97 -3.63 -19.47
N ALA A 268 13.65 -3.22 -18.25
CA ALA A 268 14.26 -3.78 -17.04
C ALA A 268 13.79 -5.21 -16.71
N SER A 269 12.84 -5.76 -17.48
CA SER A 269 12.09 -6.96 -17.10
C SER A 269 12.97 -8.21 -16.97
N GLY A 270 13.98 -8.40 -17.83
CA GLY A 270 14.96 -9.48 -17.67
C GLY A 270 15.67 -9.45 -16.31
N ALA A 271 16.09 -8.26 -15.88
CA ALA A 271 16.71 -8.08 -14.56
C ALA A 271 15.72 -8.27 -13.40
N ILE A 272 14.46 -7.83 -13.57
CA ILE A 272 13.38 -8.05 -12.59
C ILE A 272 13.07 -9.54 -12.42
N PHE A 273 12.99 -10.30 -13.52
CA PHE A 273 12.87 -11.75 -13.45
C PHE A 273 14.08 -12.37 -12.75
N GLY A 274 15.27 -11.81 -12.94
CA GLY A 274 16.46 -12.15 -12.14
C GLY A 274 16.30 -11.95 -10.65
N ILE A 275 15.73 -10.81 -10.24
CA ILE A 275 15.40 -10.55 -8.83
C ILE A 275 14.40 -11.60 -8.31
N MET A 276 13.37 -11.94 -9.09
CA MET A 276 12.44 -13.01 -8.73
C MET A 276 13.15 -14.36 -8.59
N GLY A 277 14.11 -14.66 -9.47
CA GLY A 277 14.96 -15.86 -9.41
C GLY A 277 15.82 -15.91 -8.14
N GLY A 278 16.43 -14.78 -7.77
CA GLY A 278 17.18 -14.66 -6.52
C GLY A 278 16.30 -14.87 -5.28
N LEU A 279 15.08 -14.32 -5.27
CA LEU A 279 14.13 -14.56 -4.19
C LEU A 279 13.67 -16.01 -4.14
N LEU A 280 13.40 -16.65 -5.29
CA LEU A 280 13.09 -18.08 -5.35
C LEU A 280 14.20 -18.93 -4.74
N TYR A 281 15.46 -18.61 -5.03
CA TYR A 281 16.60 -19.29 -4.40
C TYR A 281 16.54 -19.19 -2.86
N TYR A 282 16.31 -18.01 -2.30
CA TYR A 282 16.22 -17.85 -0.84
C TYR A 282 15.01 -18.56 -0.25
N ILE A 283 13.84 -18.50 -0.89
CA ILE A 283 12.64 -19.22 -0.44
C ILE A 283 12.93 -20.73 -0.39
N ILE A 284 13.49 -21.30 -1.45
CA ILE A 284 13.82 -22.72 -1.53
C ILE A 284 14.89 -23.09 -0.49
N SER A 285 15.95 -22.27 -0.36
CA SER A 285 16.99 -22.48 0.63
C SER A 285 16.44 -22.44 2.07
N ASP A 286 15.53 -21.53 2.38
CA ASP A 286 14.93 -21.41 3.71
C ASP A 286 14.06 -22.62 4.04
N ILE A 287 13.27 -23.11 3.07
CA ILE A 287 12.49 -24.35 3.20
C ILE A 287 13.39 -25.55 3.48
N ILE A 288 14.45 -25.73 2.68
CA ILE A 288 15.40 -26.85 2.83
C ILE A 288 16.13 -26.79 4.18
N GLN A 289 16.54 -25.59 4.61
CA GLN A 289 17.29 -25.37 5.84
C GLN A 289 16.41 -25.21 7.09
N LYS A 290 15.07 -25.32 6.94
CA LYS A 290 14.07 -25.06 8.00
C LYS A 290 14.26 -23.69 8.68
N LYS A 291 14.71 -22.69 7.94
CA LYS A 291 14.82 -21.30 8.38
C LYS A 291 13.53 -20.57 8.02
N ARG A 292 12.94 -19.84 8.97
CA ARG A 292 11.60 -19.25 8.82
C ARG A 292 11.55 -17.75 8.57
N HIS A 293 12.70 -17.07 8.40
CA HIS A 293 12.79 -15.63 8.70
C HIS A 293 13.39 -14.75 7.59
N ARG A 294 13.80 -15.25 6.41
CA ARG A 294 14.39 -14.35 5.38
C ARG A 294 13.36 -13.81 4.38
N VAL A 295 12.27 -14.52 4.16
CA VAL A 295 11.24 -14.15 3.17
C VAL A 295 9.85 -14.24 3.83
N GLU A 296 9.60 -13.37 4.81
CA GLU A 296 8.43 -13.47 5.70
C GLU A 296 7.08 -13.16 5.02
N GLU A 297 7.08 -12.51 3.84
CA GLU A 297 5.86 -11.98 3.21
C GLU A 297 5.43 -12.67 1.91
N ILE A 298 6.36 -13.24 1.11
CA ILE A 298 6.01 -13.94 -0.14
C ILE A 298 6.30 -15.43 0.03
N GLY A 299 5.24 -16.21 0.18
CA GLY A 299 5.33 -17.68 0.15
C GLY A 299 5.68 -18.20 -1.25
N LEU A 300 6.27 -19.40 -1.32
CA LEU A 300 6.66 -20.07 -2.56
C LEU A 300 5.53 -20.11 -3.60
N THR A 301 4.31 -20.43 -3.18
CA THR A 301 3.13 -20.47 -4.06
C THR A 301 2.85 -19.12 -4.72
N GLY A 302 2.94 -18.02 -3.96
CA GLY A 302 2.72 -16.67 -4.48
C GLY A 302 3.80 -16.27 -5.49
N MET A 303 5.06 -16.65 -5.23
CA MET A 303 6.16 -16.38 -6.17
C MET A 303 6.02 -17.19 -7.47
N ILE A 304 5.69 -18.49 -7.37
CA ILE A 304 5.45 -19.32 -8.55
C ILE A 304 4.28 -18.78 -9.36
N PHE A 305 3.18 -18.39 -8.70
CA PHE A 305 2.04 -17.79 -9.37
C PHE A 305 2.43 -16.49 -10.10
N MET A 306 3.18 -15.60 -9.45
CA MET A 306 3.65 -14.35 -10.06
C MET A 306 4.51 -14.59 -11.31
N VAL A 307 5.51 -15.48 -11.22
CA VAL A 307 6.38 -15.83 -12.35
C VAL A 307 5.58 -16.49 -13.48
N ALA A 308 4.72 -17.45 -13.15
CA ALA A 308 3.90 -18.15 -14.13
C ALA A 308 2.92 -17.21 -14.84
N SER A 309 2.25 -16.32 -14.11
CA SER A 309 1.35 -15.31 -14.68
C SER A 309 2.08 -14.34 -15.61
N ALA A 310 3.27 -13.86 -15.22
CA ALA A 310 4.05 -12.94 -16.04
C ALA A 310 4.57 -13.60 -17.34
N LEU A 311 5.04 -14.85 -17.27
CA LEU A 311 5.44 -15.61 -18.47
C LEU A 311 4.24 -15.94 -19.36
N SER A 312 3.09 -16.29 -18.76
CA SER A 312 1.85 -16.56 -19.50
C SER A 312 1.38 -15.30 -20.23
N TYR A 313 1.39 -14.15 -19.57
CA TYR A 313 1.09 -12.87 -20.21
C TYR A 313 2.01 -12.61 -21.41
N GLY A 314 3.32 -12.83 -21.24
CA GLY A 314 4.26 -12.68 -22.35
C GLY A 314 4.09 -13.67 -23.49
N PHE A 315 3.50 -14.83 -23.23
CA PHE A 315 3.20 -15.83 -24.28
C PHE A 315 1.98 -15.42 -25.13
N PHE A 316 1.00 -14.73 -24.54
CA PHE A 316 -0.21 -14.28 -25.22
C PHE A 316 -0.15 -12.84 -25.73
N SER A 317 0.84 -12.05 -25.29
CA SER A 317 1.04 -10.67 -25.70
C SER A 317 2.10 -10.55 -26.79
N THR A 318 1.88 -9.67 -27.76
CA THR A 318 2.94 -9.22 -28.66
C THR A 318 3.83 -8.19 -27.94
N GLY A 319 5.11 -8.12 -28.30
CA GLY A 319 6.06 -7.16 -27.72
C GLY A 319 6.63 -7.53 -26.35
N VAL A 320 6.44 -8.78 -25.88
CA VAL A 320 7.04 -9.27 -24.63
C VAL A 320 8.15 -10.28 -24.91
N ASP A 321 9.32 -10.04 -24.33
CA ASP A 321 10.51 -10.87 -24.51
C ASP A 321 10.62 -11.96 -23.44
N ASN A 322 9.92 -13.08 -23.67
CA ASN A 322 9.97 -14.21 -22.74
C ASN A 322 11.33 -14.92 -22.71
N ALA A 323 12.15 -14.82 -23.76
CA ALA A 323 13.51 -15.36 -23.75
C ALA A 323 14.36 -14.58 -22.74
N ALA A 324 14.26 -13.25 -22.73
CA ALA A 324 14.89 -12.41 -21.72
C ALA A 324 14.37 -12.70 -20.31
N HIS A 325 13.07 -12.92 -20.13
CA HIS A 325 12.50 -13.26 -18.82
C HIS A 325 13.05 -14.58 -18.27
N ILE A 326 13.09 -15.63 -19.09
CA ILE A 326 13.61 -16.96 -18.68
C ILE A 326 15.11 -16.88 -18.39
N GLY A 327 15.88 -16.25 -19.29
CA GLY A 327 17.33 -16.06 -19.12
C GLY A 327 17.68 -15.23 -17.88
N GLY A 328 16.86 -14.20 -17.60
CA GLY A 328 16.96 -13.41 -16.39
C GLY A 328 16.66 -14.21 -15.14
N LEU A 329 15.52 -14.92 -15.11
CA LEU A 329 15.09 -15.75 -13.98
C LEU A 329 16.16 -16.79 -13.58
N VAL A 330 16.65 -17.55 -14.56
CA VAL A 330 17.68 -18.58 -14.34
C VAL A 330 19.01 -17.93 -13.96
N GLY A 331 19.42 -16.88 -14.65
CA GLY A 331 20.67 -16.17 -14.36
C GLY A 331 20.69 -15.59 -12.95
N GLY A 332 19.63 -14.88 -12.55
CA GLY A 332 19.50 -14.31 -11.22
C GLY A 332 19.49 -15.36 -10.11
N PHE A 333 18.82 -16.50 -10.33
CA PHE A 333 18.87 -17.64 -9.40
C PHE A 333 20.31 -18.15 -9.21
N LEU A 334 21.02 -18.40 -10.31
CA LEU A 334 22.39 -18.94 -10.28
C LEU A 334 23.40 -17.94 -9.70
N ILE A 335 23.31 -16.66 -10.08
CA ILE A 335 24.16 -15.60 -9.53
C ILE A 335 23.95 -15.48 -8.03
N THR A 336 22.70 -15.49 -7.56
CA THR A 336 22.38 -15.44 -6.13
C THR A 336 22.93 -16.66 -5.38
N MET A 337 22.82 -17.84 -5.98
CA MET A 337 23.38 -19.07 -5.41
C MET A 337 24.89 -18.95 -5.24
N ILE A 338 25.60 -18.42 -6.24
CA ILE A 338 27.06 -18.27 -6.21
C ILE A 338 27.47 -17.15 -5.23
N SER A 339 26.81 -16.00 -5.26
CA SER A 339 27.19 -14.83 -4.46
C SER A 339 27.16 -15.11 -2.96
N ARG A 340 26.30 -16.03 -2.51
CA ARG A 340 26.23 -16.48 -1.10
C ARG A 340 27.53 -17.13 -0.59
N PHE A 341 28.37 -17.66 -1.48
CA PHE A 341 29.62 -18.32 -1.10
C PHE A 341 30.83 -17.39 -1.18
N VAL A 342 30.66 -16.19 -1.75
CA VAL A 342 31.76 -15.28 -2.10
C VAL A 342 31.72 -13.99 -1.26
N ILE A 343 30.55 -13.63 -0.73
CA ILE A 343 30.28 -12.44 0.10
C ILE A 343 29.59 -12.91 1.37
#